data_AF-A0A961K0U6-F1
#
_entry.id   AF-A0A961K0U6-F1
#
_cell.length_a   1.000
_cell.length_b   1.000
_cell.length_c   1.000
_cell.angle_alpha   90.00
_cell.angle_beta   90.00
_cell.angle_gamma   90.00
#
_symmetry.space_group_name_H-M   'P 1'
#
loop_
_entity.id
_entity.type
_entity.pdbx_description
1 polymer ?
#
loop_
_entity_poly.entity_id
_entity_poly.type
_entity_poly.pdbx_seq_one_letter_code
_entity_poly.pdbx_strand_id
1 'polypeptide(L)'
;MKRWHFALFGILLGTATAWLLYPSASSVVLRAMSGDRWFHVHSVDIEDAVVGDSPVVHVVREIRRPFTASWIVTLRRRNGADFAVFCAREGRNDYRPSAVLPAETDLNWWMNIPPNPNCPGLLPGTYLLSMSWSIEVSGLPPKVMRIESNEFEVRK
;
A
#
# COMPACT_ATOMS: atom_id res chain seq x y z
N MET A 1 -38.45 63.54 7.58
CA MET A 1 -37.04 63.25 7.94
C MET A 1 -36.98 61.93 8.70
N LYS A 2 -35.90 61.14 8.53
CA LYS A 2 -35.62 59.80 9.11
C LYS A 2 -36.24 58.58 8.40
N ARG A 3 -35.71 58.29 7.21
CA ARG A 3 -35.29 56.92 6.84
C ARG A 3 -33.75 56.94 6.92
N TRP A 4 -33.09 55.79 7.06
CA TRP A 4 -31.62 55.57 7.15
C TRP A 4 -31.10 55.16 8.53
N HIS A 5 -31.48 53.98 9.03
CA HIS A 5 -30.65 53.26 10.03
C HIS A 5 -30.65 51.72 9.89
N PHE A 6 -31.34 51.13 8.92
CA PHE A 6 -31.46 49.66 8.84
C PHE A 6 -30.55 48.96 7.80
N ALA A 7 -29.65 49.68 7.13
CA ALA A 7 -28.91 49.12 5.98
C ALA A 7 -27.48 48.64 6.29
N LEU A 8 -26.97 48.78 7.52
CA LEU A 8 -25.56 48.46 7.82
C LEU A 8 -25.32 47.17 8.61
N PHE A 9 -26.37 46.49 9.12
CA PHE A 9 -26.21 45.26 9.90
C PHE A 9 -26.30 43.96 9.07
N GLY A 10 -26.81 44.02 7.84
CA GLY A 10 -27.02 42.83 6.99
C GLY A 10 -25.79 42.35 6.21
N ILE A 11 -24.74 43.16 6.10
CA ILE A 11 -23.59 42.87 5.22
C ILE A 11 -22.40 42.25 5.99
N LEU A 12 -22.37 42.35 7.32
CA LEU A 12 -21.29 41.77 8.14
C LEU A 12 -21.51 40.29 8.54
N LEU A 13 -22.71 39.73 8.36
CA LEU A 13 -22.97 38.30 8.61
C LEU A 13 -22.76 37.38 7.41
N GLY A 14 -22.76 37.93 6.18
CA GLY A 14 -22.63 37.13 4.95
C GLY A 14 -21.21 36.73 4.58
N THR A 15 -20.19 37.40 5.13
CA THR A 15 -18.77 37.13 4.84
C THR A 15 -18.10 36.27 5.90
N ALA A 16 -18.64 36.14 7.11
CA ALA A 16 -18.03 35.34 8.18
C ALA A 16 -18.19 33.82 8.00
N THR A 17 -19.22 33.36 7.27
CA THR A 17 -19.49 31.93 7.04
C THR A 17 -18.67 31.33 5.89
N ALA A 18 -18.25 32.15 4.92
CA ALA A 18 -17.46 31.69 3.77
C ALA A 18 -16.00 31.35 4.14
N TRP A 19 -15.44 31.95 5.19
CA TRP A 19 -14.06 31.73 5.62
C TRP A 19 -13.86 30.48 6.49
N LEU A 20 -14.92 29.95 7.10
CA LEU A 20 -14.85 28.74 7.94
C LEU A 20 -14.97 27.43 7.14
N LEU A 21 -15.46 27.47 5.90
CA LEU A 21 -15.64 26.31 5.04
C LEU A 21 -14.50 26.09 4.03
N TYR A 22 -13.67 27.10 3.78
CA TYR A 22 -12.52 27.01 2.87
C TYR A 22 -11.33 26.19 3.41
N PRO A 23 -10.90 26.33 4.68
CA PRO A 23 -9.77 25.54 5.19
C PRO A 23 -10.12 24.06 5.37
N SER A 24 -11.39 23.72 5.63
CA SER A 24 -11.84 22.34 5.77
C SER A 24 -11.85 21.59 4.44
N ALA A 25 -12.35 22.21 3.36
CA ALA A 25 -12.39 21.58 2.04
C ALA A 25 -10.99 21.19 1.53
N SER A 26 -9.98 22.05 1.72
CA SER A 26 -8.60 21.78 1.31
C SER A 26 -7.99 20.57 2.06
N SER A 27 -8.26 20.47 3.37
CA SER A 27 -7.78 19.35 4.19
C SER A 27 -8.42 18.01 3.81
N VAL A 28 -9.69 18.03 3.35
CA VAL A 28 -10.42 16.84 2.91
C VAL A 28 -9.88 16.33 1.59
N VAL A 29 -9.59 17.22 0.63
CA VAL A 29 -9.04 16.84 -0.68
C VAL A 29 -7.68 16.14 -0.53
N LEU A 30 -6.77 16.67 0.30
CA LEU A 30 -5.45 16.05 0.51
C LEU A 30 -5.55 14.70 1.23
N ARG A 31 -6.52 14.54 2.12
CA ARG A 31 -6.82 13.25 2.78
C ARG A 31 -7.40 12.22 1.81
N ALA A 32 -8.20 12.65 0.84
CA ALA A 32 -8.79 11.79 -0.19
C ALA A 32 -7.83 11.41 -1.34
N MET A 33 -6.65 12.01 -1.42
CA MET A 33 -5.67 11.67 -2.48
C MET A 33 -5.26 10.19 -2.44
N SER A 34 -5.32 9.53 -3.59
CA SER A 34 -4.87 8.15 -3.79
C SER A 34 -3.35 8.02 -3.57
N GLY A 35 -2.94 6.85 -3.05
CA GLY A 35 -1.54 6.43 -2.96
C GLY A 35 -0.85 6.33 -4.33
N ASP A 36 -1.63 6.15 -5.41
CA ASP A 36 -1.12 6.07 -6.79
C ASP A 36 -0.33 7.30 -7.23
N ARG A 37 -0.49 8.44 -6.55
CA ARG A 37 0.33 9.63 -6.83
C ARG A 37 1.81 9.45 -6.44
N TRP A 38 2.13 8.46 -5.62
CA TRP A 38 3.48 8.11 -5.20
C TRP A 38 3.91 6.75 -5.74
N PHE A 39 3.02 5.76 -5.66
CA PHE A 39 3.35 4.38 -5.92
C PHE A 39 2.16 3.61 -6.42
N HIS A 40 2.38 2.82 -7.46
CA HIS A 40 1.39 1.88 -7.96
C HIS A 40 2.07 0.54 -8.27
N VAL A 41 1.39 -0.56 -7.93
CA VAL A 41 1.81 -1.92 -8.25
C VAL A 41 0.75 -2.51 -9.15
N HIS A 42 1.13 -2.81 -10.38
CA HIS A 42 0.22 -3.33 -11.40
C HIS A 42 0.01 -4.82 -11.22
N SER A 43 1.08 -5.58 -11.00
CA SER A 43 1.00 -7.02 -10.76
C SER A 43 2.14 -7.52 -9.88
N VAL A 44 1.86 -8.65 -9.22
CA VAL A 44 2.83 -9.49 -8.55
C VAL A 44 2.50 -10.92 -8.99
N ASP A 45 3.32 -11.50 -9.83
CA ASP A 45 3.13 -12.84 -10.37
C ASP A 45 4.24 -13.75 -9.83
N ILE A 46 3.87 -14.88 -9.25
CA ILE A 46 4.79 -15.82 -8.59
C ILE A 46 4.74 -17.15 -9.35
N GLU A 47 5.91 -17.64 -9.72
CA GLU A 47 6.04 -18.93 -10.41
C GLU A 47 5.80 -20.11 -9.46
N ASP A 48 5.42 -21.25 -10.03
CA ASP A 48 5.45 -22.53 -9.32
C ASP A 48 6.90 -22.87 -8.95
N ALA A 49 7.09 -23.63 -7.86
CA ALA A 49 8.40 -24.09 -7.43
C ALA A 49 8.37 -25.54 -6.95
N VAL A 50 9.56 -26.09 -6.69
CA VAL A 50 9.73 -27.36 -5.96
C VAL A 50 10.18 -27.07 -4.53
N VAL A 51 9.91 -27.99 -3.61
CA VAL A 51 10.33 -27.86 -2.21
C VAL A 51 11.85 -27.66 -2.14
N GLY A 52 12.26 -26.63 -1.41
CA GLY A 52 13.66 -26.25 -1.25
C GLY A 52 14.05 -25.03 -2.09
N ASP A 53 13.33 -24.78 -3.18
CA ASP A 53 13.57 -23.63 -4.05
C ASP A 53 12.68 -22.44 -3.64
N SER A 54 13.21 -21.23 -3.85
CA SER A 54 12.42 -20.01 -3.72
C SER A 54 11.79 -19.67 -5.07
N PRO A 55 10.45 -19.60 -5.18
CA PRO A 55 9.82 -19.26 -6.45
C PRO A 55 10.20 -17.86 -6.90
N VAL A 56 10.36 -17.69 -8.21
CA VAL A 56 10.62 -16.39 -8.84
C VAL A 56 9.38 -15.51 -8.72
N VAL A 57 9.60 -14.22 -8.44
CA VAL A 57 8.57 -13.20 -8.30
C VAL A 57 8.75 -12.14 -9.37
N HIS A 58 7.76 -12.01 -10.25
CA HIS A 58 7.66 -10.99 -11.27
C HIS A 58 6.81 -9.84 -10.76
N VAL A 59 7.36 -8.63 -10.73
CA VAL A 59 6.64 -7.46 -10.22
C VAL A 59 6.68 -6.33 -11.23
N VAL A 60 5.49 -5.87 -11.62
CA VAL A 60 5.31 -4.67 -12.43
C VAL A 60 4.85 -3.54 -11.51
N ARG A 61 5.72 -2.55 -11.30
CA ARG A 61 5.46 -1.43 -10.38
C ARG A 61 5.98 -0.10 -10.94
N GLU A 62 5.34 0.99 -10.50
CA GLU A 62 5.70 2.36 -10.84
C GLU A 62 5.90 3.19 -9.56
N ILE A 63 7.12 3.71 -9.34
CA ILE A 63 7.39 4.69 -8.29
C ILE A 63 7.41 6.08 -8.92
N ARG A 64 6.35 6.85 -8.69
CA ARG A 64 6.17 8.20 -9.28
C ARG A 64 6.87 9.30 -8.50
N ARG A 65 7.00 9.14 -7.19
CA ARG A 65 7.61 10.12 -6.27
C ARG A 65 8.41 9.38 -5.20
N PRO A 66 9.44 9.99 -4.60
CA PRO A 66 10.11 9.40 -3.46
C PRO A 66 9.18 9.36 -2.23
N PHE A 67 9.24 8.28 -1.46
CA PHE A 67 8.52 8.11 -0.20
C PHE A 67 9.19 7.05 0.68
N THR A 68 8.82 7.02 1.96
CA THR A 68 9.11 5.90 2.87
C THR A 68 7.81 5.15 3.12
N ALA A 69 7.87 3.82 3.18
CA ALA A 69 6.69 3.02 3.54
C ALA A 69 7.06 1.87 4.45
N SER A 70 6.16 1.61 5.40
CA SER A 70 6.07 0.31 6.07
C SER A 70 5.28 -0.64 5.18
N TRP A 71 5.69 -1.89 5.10
CA TRP A 71 5.02 -2.91 4.29
C TRP A 71 4.76 -4.16 5.11
N ILE A 72 3.71 -4.89 4.75
CA ILE A 72 3.37 -6.21 5.29
C ILE A 72 3.12 -7.13 4.10
N VAL A 73 3.77 -8.30 4.11
CA VAL A 73 3.53 -9.41 3.18
C VAL A 73 2.95 -10.57 3.97
N THR A 74 1.83 -11.12 3.50
CA THR A 74 1.20 -12.30 4.09
C THR A 74 1.14 -13.40 3.06
N LEU A 75 1.82 -14.51 3.34
CA LEU A 75 1.75 -15.73 2.56
C LEU A 75 0.68 -16.64 3.18
N ARG A 76 -0.30 -17.05 2.37
CA ARG A 76 -1.34 -17.99 2.77
C ARG A 76 -1.19 -19.29 2.00
N ARG A 77 -1.50 -20.40 2.66
CA ARG A 77 -1.54 -21.74 2.08
C ARG A 77 -2.98 -22.22 2.06
N ARG A 78 -3.36 -22.90 0.97
CA ARG A 78 -4.67 -23.52 0.83
C ARG A 78 -4.89 -24.55 1.95
N ASN A 79 -6.04 -24.46 2.59
CA ASN A 79 -6.51 -25.34 3.66
C ASN A 79 -7.99 -25.68 3.43
N GLY A 80 -8.25 -26.80 2.77
CA GLY A 80 -9.59 -27.14 2.29
C GLY A 80 -10.03 -26.18 1.17
N ALA A 81 -11.21 -25.59 1.33
CA ALA A 81 -11.74 -24.60 0.39
C ALA A 81 -11.13 -23.19 0.57
N ASP A 82 -10.55 -22.91 1.73
CA ASP A 82 -10.08 -21.57 2.12
C ASP A 82 -8.54 -21.46 2.13
N PHE A 83 -8.05 -20.26 2.42
CA PHE A 83 -6.63 -19.96 2.61
C PHE A 83 -6.35 -19.61 4.08
N ALA A 84 -5.41 -20.32 4.70
CA ALA A 84 -4.93 -20.02 6.05
C ALA A 84 -3.57 -19.30 5.98
N VAL A 85 -3.32 -18.38 6.90
CA VAL A 85 -2.02 -17.72 7.02
C VAL A 85 -0.94 -18.77 7.27
N PHE A 86 0.03 -18.85 6.37
CA PHE A 86 1.19 -19.72 6.50
C PHE A 86 2.33 -18.98 7.20
N CYS A 87 2.65 -17.79 6.71
CA CYS A 87 3.57 -16.88 7.38
C CYS A 87 3.32 -15.43 6.98
N ALA A 88 3.78 -14.48 7.78
CA ALA A 88 3.72 -13.06 7.46
C ALA A 88 5.03 -12.36 7.83
N ARG A 89 5.38 -11.32 7.07
CA ARG A 89 6.58 -10.51 7.28
C ARG A 89 6.23 -9.04 7.11
N GLU A 90 6.98 -8.20 7.81
CA GLU A 90 6.87 -6.76 7.70
C GLU A 90 8.25 -6.11 7.63
N GLY A 91 8.29 -4.89 7.14
CA GLY A 91 9.50 -4.12 7.06
C GLY A 91 9.22 -2.68 6.66
N ARG A 92 10.31 -1.94 6.44
CA ARG A 92 10.26 -0.50 6.15
C ARG A 92 11.39 -0.12 5.21
N ASN A 93 11.04 0.48 4.08
CA ASN A 93 12.01 0.82 3.05
C ASN A 93 11.77 2.25 2.52
N ASP A 94 12.84 2.84 1.99
CA ASP A 94 12.77 4.03 1.15
C ASP A 94 12.59 3.65 -0.31
N TYR A 95 11.66 4.32 -0.99
CA TYR A 95 11.30 4.09 -2.39
C TYR A 95 11.66 5.32 -3.20
N ARG A 96 12.33 5.12 -4.33
CA ARG A 96 12.78 6.19 -5.24
C ARG A 96 12.42 5.83 -6.68
N PRO A 97 12.08 6.79 -7.55
CA PRO A 97 11.80 6.52 -8.97
C PRO A 97 12.95 5.81 -9.70
N SER A 98 14.19 6.02 -9.25
CA SER A 98 15.39 5.35 -9.81
C SER A 98 15.64 3.95 -9.25
N ALA A 99 14.83 3.45 -8.32
CA ALA A 99 15.04 2.15 -7.69
C ALA A 99 14.58 1.02 -8.60
N VAL A 100 15.53 0.24 -9.10
CA VAL A 100 15.27 -0.98 -9.86
C VAL A 100 15.19 -2.20 -8.93
N LEU A 101 14.39 -3.19 -9.31
CA LEU A 101 14.44 -4.50 -8.67
C LEU A 101 15.69 -5.26 -9.15
N PRO A 102 16.25 -6.17 -8.35
CA PRO A 102 17.28 -7.10 -8.84
C PRO A 102 16.79 -7.87 -10.07
N ALA A 103 17.72 -8.26 -10.95
CA ALA A 103 17.42 -8.98 -12.18
C ALA A 103 16.68 -10.31 -11.91
N GLU A 104 17.01 -10.96 -10.79
CA GLU A 104 16.31 -12.14 -10.29
C GLU A 104 15.79 -11.80 -8.90
N THR A 105 14.47 -11.70 -8.78
CA THR A 105 13.77 -11.46 -7.51
C THR A 105 13.01 -12.72 -7.16
N ASP A 106 13.41 -13.40 -6.09
CA ASP A 106 12.71 -14.57 -5.57
C ASP A 106 11.85 -14.21 -4.34
N LEU A 107 11.02 -15.15 -3.91
CA LEU A 107 10.10 -14.93 -2.80
C LEU A 107 10.83 -14.69 -1.47
N ASN A 108 12.00 -15.32 -1.29
CA ASN A 108 12.82 -15.13 -0.09
C ASN A 108 13.33 -13.69 -0.01
N TRP A 109 13.86 -13.16 -1.10
CA TRP A 109 14.28 -11.76 -1.22
C TRP A 109 13.08 -10.83 -1.02
N TRP A 110 11.96 -11.11 -1.70
CA TRP A 110 10.75 -10.27 -1.67
C TRP A 110 10.16 -10.14 -0.27
N MET A 111 10.13 -11.24 0.48
CA MET A 111 9.66 -11.28 1.87
C MET A 111 10.74 -10.92 2.89
N ASN A 112 11.95 -10.58 2.44
CA ASN A 112 13.12 -10.33 3.27
C ASN A 112 13.36 -11.48 4.28
N ILE A 113 13.41 -12.72 3.82
CA ILE A 113 13.60 -13.95 4.61
C ILE A 113 15.10 -14.29 4.72
N PRO A 114 15.80 -13.93 5.81
CA PRO A 114 16.82 -14.80 6.38
C PRO A 114 16.11 -15.95 7.14
N PRO A 115 16.80 -17.04 7.54
CA PRO A 115 16.18 -18.16 8.25
C PRO A 115 15.42 -17.64 9.48
N ASN A 116 14.09 -17.64 9.38
CA ASN A 116 13.16 -17.18 10.41
C ASN A 116 12.31 -18.39 10.82
N PRO A 117 12.31 -18.80 12.10
CA PRO A 117 11.51 -19.94 12.56
C PRO A 117 10.00 -19.77 12.31
N ASN A 118 9.52 -18.52 12.17
CA ASN A 118 8.12 -18.20 11.94
C ASN A 118 7.71 -18.16 10.46
N CYS A 119 8.67 -18.27 9.52
CA CYS A 119 8.38 -18.55 8.13
C CYS A 119 9.25 -19.74 7.69
N PRO A 120 8.82 -20.98 8.01
CA PRO A 120 9.55 -22.16 7.58
C PRO A 120 9.57 -22.21 6.04
N GLY A 121 10.59 -22.88 5.48
CA GLY A 121 10.66 -23.12 4.04
C GLY A 121 9.33 -23.69 3.50
N LEU A 122 9.02 -23.36 2.24
CA LEU A 122 7.74 -23.71 1.64
C LEU A 122 7.51 -25.23 1.68
N LEU A 123 6.30 -25.62 2.09
CA LEU A 123 5.85 -27.01 2.07
C LEU A 123 5.07 -27.27 0.79
N PRO A 124 4.91 -28.53 0.35
CA PRO A 124 4.10 -28.83 -0.81
C PRO A 124 2.67 -28.27 -0.68
N GLY A 125 2.14 -27.62 -1.71
CA GLY A 125 0.76 -27.13 -1.73
C GLY A 125 0.58 -25.84 -2.52
N THR A 126 -0.66 -25.34 -2.52
CA THR A 126 -1.03 -24.10 -3.23
C THR A 126 -1.00 -22.91 -2.29
N TYR A 127 -0.45 -21.80 -2.77
CA TYR A 127 -0.22 -20.59 -2.02
C TYR A 127 -0.78 -19.36 -2.72
N LEU A 128 -1.04 -18.32 -1.93
CA LEU A 128 -1.43 -16.98 -2.36
C LEU A 128 -0.68 -15.95 -1.51
N LEU A 129 -0.10 -14.93 -2.13
CA LEU A 129 0.56 -13.82 -1.44
C LEU A 129 -0.30 -12.57 -1.49
N SER A 130 -0.47 -11.90 -0.36
CA SER A 130 -1.01 -10.54 -0.30
C SER A 130 0.03 -9.58 0.26
N MET A 131 0.10 -8.38 -0.30
CA MET A 131 1.01 -7.33 0.17
C MET A 131 0.29 -6.01 0.37
N SER A 132 0.68 -5.29 1.41
CA SER A 132 0.16 -3.97 1.75
C SER A 132 1.31 -3.02 2.05
N TRP A 133 1.28 -1.83 1.47
CA TRP A 133 2.18 -0.73 1.78
C TRP A 133 1.41 0.39 2.47
N SER A 134 1.95 0.89 3.58
CA SER A 134 1.54 2.12 4.24
C SER A 134 2.54 3.21 3.88
N ILE A 135 2.20 4.02 2.88
CA ILE A 135 3.02 5.09 2.30
C ILE A 135 2.93 6.31 3.19
N GLU A 136 4.07 6.75 3.70
CA GLU A 136 4.16 7.94 4.55
C GLU A 136 4.25 9.20 3.71
N VAL A 137 3.39 10.16 4.02
CA VAL A 137 3.36 11.45 3.34
C VAL A 137 3.38 12.54 4.42
N SER A 138 4.40 13.39 4.38
CA SER A 138 4.57 14.47 5.37
C SER A 138 3.32 15.35 5.45
N GLY A 139 2.82 15.55 6.67
CA GLY A 139 1.63 16.37 6.94
C GLY A 139 0.29 15.75 6.54
N LEU A 140 0.26 14.49 6.05
CA LEU A 140 -0.95 13.80 5.64
C LEU A 140 -1.05 12.40 6.30
N PRO A 141 -2.27 11.85 6.46
CA PRO A 141 -2.43 10.46 6.83
C PRO A 141 -1.76 9.52 5.82
N PRO A 142 -1.19 8.37 6.25
CA PRO A 142 -0.59 7.41 5.35
C PRO A 142 -1.56 6.95 4.26
N LYS A 143 -1.03 6.70 3.07
CA LYS A 143 -1.79 6.15 1.94
C LYS A 143 -1.54 4.67 1.85
N VAL A 144 -2.59 3.90 1.57
CA VAL A 144 -2.48 2.44 1.52
C VAL A 144 -2.56 1.94 0.08
N MET A 145 -1.59 1.13 -0.31
CA MET A 145 -1.62 0.34 -1.55
C MET A 145 -1.65 -1.14 -1.19
N ARG A 146 -2.49 -1.93 -1.88
CA ARG A 146 -2.60 -3.37 -1.66
C ARG A 146 -2.60 -4.11 -2.99
N ILE A 147 -2.04 -5.31 -3.00
CA ILE A 147 -2.03 -6.21 -4.15
C ILE A 147 -2.06 -7.66 -3.66
N GLU A 148 -2.61 -8.54 -4.48
CA GLU A 148 -2.51 -9.99 -4.31
C GLU A 148 -1.83 -10.59 -5.54
N SER A 149 -1.15 -11.72 -5.36
CA SER A 149 -0.56 -12.47 -6.45
C SER A 149 -1.57 -13.39 -7.14
N ASN A 150 -1.13 -14.08 -8.19
CA ASN A 150 -1.76 -15.34 -8.59
C ASN A 150 -1.62 -16.41 -7.48
N GLU A 151 -2.44 -17.46 -7.59
CA GLU A 151 -2.16 -18.72 -6.89
C GLU A 151 -0.97 -19.41 -7.56
N PHE A 152 -0.07 -19.99 -6.75
CA PHE A 152 1.10 -20.73 -7.22
C PHE A 152 1.27 -22.04 -6.42
N GLU A 153 1.90 -23.04 -7.04
CA GLU A 153 2.08 -24.37 -6.50
C GLU A 153 3.53 -24.64 -6.08
N VAL A 154 3.70 -25.23 -4.90
CA VAL A 154 4.97 -25.82 -4.46
C VAL A 154 4.84 -27.34 -4.55
N ARG A 155 5.64 -27.95 -5.42
CA ARG A 155 5.64 -29.40 -5.67
C ARG A 155 6.73 -30.10 -4.86
N LYS A 156 6.57 -31.40 -4.67
CA LYS A 156 7.60 -32.23 -4.00
C LYS A 156 8.84 -32.36 -4.85
#